data_AF-A0ABC8AGJ1-F1
#
_entry.id   AF-A0ABC8AGJ1-F1
#
_cell.length_a   1.000
_cell.length_b   1.000
_cell.length_c   1.000
_cell.angle_alpha   90.00
_cell.angle_beta   90.00
_cell.angle_gamma   90.00
#
_symmetry.space_group_name_H-M   'P 1'
#
loop_
_entity.id
_entity.type
_entity.pdbx_description
1 polymer ?
#
loop_
_entity_poly.entity_id
_entity_poly.type
_entity_poly.pdbx_seq_one_letter_code
_entity_poly.pdbx_strand_id
1 'polypeptide(L)'
;MKLIDDIRRENLAKAAEELGSITALAKRLDRSDSQVSQWIHGSTHSATGKPRGMRADTARFVEIQCGKPLGWLDIDHSSKKSSVSADNTSAVAWAAYQQATAATRAAVDLLLLPTQQRAALLSAAPPALAGGVDLIEQYAQLALRSRKRA
;
A
#
# COMPACT_ATOMS: atom_id res chain seq x y z
N MET A 1 1.13 14.83 -15.10
CA MET A 1 2.47 14.40 -14.65
C MET A 1 2.97 15.43 -13.66
N LYS A 2 3.18 15.06 -12.39
CA LYS A 2 3.73 15.99 -11.39
C LYS A 2 5.24 16.09 -11.56
N LEU A 3 5.82 17.26 -11.31
CA LEU A 3 7.28 17.37 -11.24
C LEU A 3 7.78 16.71 -9.94
N ILE A 4 9.02 16.24 -9.95
CA ILE A 4 9.68 15.68 -8.76
C ILE A 4 9.68 16.68 -7.59
N ASP A 5 9.84 17.96 -7.89
CA ASP A 5 9.79 19.02 -6.89
C ASP A 5 8.39 19.17 -6.27
N ASP A 6 7.32 18.99 -7.05
CA ASP A 6 5.94 19.03 -6.53
C ASP A 6 5.70 17.84 -5.58
N ILE A 7 6.14 16.65 -5.98
CA ILE A 7 6.04 15.42 -5.16
C ILE A 7 6.79 15.60 -3.82
N ARG A 8 8.03 16.11 -3.87
CA ARG A 8 8.82 16.38 -2.65
C ARG A 8 8.14 17.36 -1.70
N ARG A 9 7.54 18.43 -2.23
CA ARG A 9 6.83 19.44 -1.41
C ARG A 9 5.60 18.85 -0.74
N GLU A 10 4.77 18.15 -1.50
CA GLU A 10 3.59 17.47 -0.96
C GLU A 10 3.96 16.45 0.13
N ASN A 11 5.02 15.68 -0.09
CA ASN A 11 5.48 14.68 0.87
C ASN A 11 6.13 15.30 2.12
N LEU A 12 6.83 16.43 1.96
CA LEU A 12 7.36 17.18 3.11
C LEU A 12 6.22 17.74 3.98
N ALA A 13 5.15 18.26 3.36
CA ALA A 13 3.95 18.70 4.08
C ALA A 13 3.32 17.56 4.88
N LYS A 14 3.19 16.36 4.28
CA LYS A 14 2.71 15.15 4.98
C LYS A 14 3.62 14.76 6.15
N ALA A 15 4.94 14.82 5.97
CA ALA A 15 5.87 14.55 7.05
C ALA A 15 5.72 15.55 8.21
N ALA A 16 5.42 16.82 7.93
CA ALA A 16 5.13 17.82 8.95
C ALA A 16 3.80 17.52 9.69
N GLU A 17 2.76 17.10 8.97
CA GLU A 17 1.48 16.68 9.54
C GLU A 17 1.65 15.44 10.45
N GLU A 18 2.42 14.43 10.02
CA GLU A 18 2.71 13.23 10.82
C GLU A 18 3.48 13.56 12.11
N LEU A 19 4.32 14.59 12.10
CA LEU A 19 5.05 15.09 13.27
C LEU A 19 4.23 16.08 14.11
N GLY A 20 3.02 16.42 13.67
CA GLY A 20 2.06 17.29 14.34
C GLY A 20 2.17 18.78 14.00
N SER A 21 3.31 19.25 13.47
CA SER A 21 3.44 20.65 13.00
C SER A 21 4.70 20.88 12.15
N ILE A 22 4.71 21.98 11.39
CA ILE A 22 5.90 22.47 10.68
C ILE A 22 7.04 22.77 11.66
N THR A 23 6.74 23.35 12.82
CA THR A 23 7.74 23.64 13.86
C THR A 23 8.35 22.36 14.45
N ALA A 24 7.56 21.30 14.64
CA ALA A 24 8.07 20.00 15.08
C ALA A 24 9.01 19.39 14.03
N LEU A 25 8.66 19.49 12.74
CA LEU A 25 9.54 19.08 11.65
C LEU A 25 10.82 19.91 11.61
N ALA A 26 10.74 21.23 11.71
CA ALA A 26 11.88 22.13 11.72
C ALA A 26 12.84 21.85 12.88
N LYS A 27 12.31 21.61 14.08
CA LYS A 27 13.10 21.18 15.25
C LYS A 27 13.80 19.85 15.01
N ARG A 28 13.14 18.89 14.35
CA ARG A 28 13.71 17.59 14.01
C ARG A 28 14.81 17.69 12.94
N LEU A 29 14.67 18.62 12.01
CA LEU A 29 15.65 18.87 10.95
C LEU A 29 16.80 19.78 11.38
N ASP A 30 16.75 20.35 12.58
CA ASP A 30 17.65 21.42 13.04
C ASP A 30 17.69 22.59 12.03
N ARG A 31 16.50 23.05 11.63
CA ARG A 31 16.32 24.16 10.67
C ARG A 31 15.31 25.15 11.20
N SER A 32 15.29 26.36 10.63
CA SER A 32 14.29 27.35 10.99
C SER A 32 12.93 27.02 10.39
N ASP A 33 11.86 27.33 11.13
CA ASP A 33 10.47 27.17 10.68
C ASP A 33 10.22 27.86 9.34
N SER A 34 10.82 29.03 9.14
CA SER A 34 10.74 29.80 7.88
C SER A 34 11.34 29.01 6.72
N GLN A 35 12.49 28.35 6.91
CA GLN A 35 13.14 27.58 5.87
C GLN A 35 12.32 26.35 5.47
N VAL A 36 11.76 25.63 6.47
CA VAL A 36 10.88 24.48 6.20
C VAL A 36 9.59 24.92 5.53
N SER A 37 9.00 26.04 5.98
CA SER A 37 7.82 26.62 5.34
C SER A 37 8.09 27.03 3.89
N GLN A 38 9.27 27.59 3.59
CA GLN A 38 9.66 27.91 2.21
C GLN A 38 9.79 26.67 1.33
N TRP A 39 10.30 25.56 1.87
CA TRP A 39 10.34 24.29 1.15
C TRP A 39 8.95 23.75 0.88
N ILE A 40 8.03 23.81 1.84
CA ILE A 40 6.64 23.33 1.69
C ILE A 40 5.86 24.18 0.67
N HIS A 41 5.90 25.50 0.81
CA HIS A 41 5.12 26.42 -0.03
C HIS A 41 5.79 26.71 -1.38
N GLY A 42 7.02 26.24 -1.59
CA GLY A 42 7.75 26.42 -2.85
C GLY A 42 7.95 27.89 -3.20
N SER A 43 8.55 28.67 -2.28
CA SER A 43 8.71 30.12 -2.47
C SER A 43 9.33 30.43 -3.84
N THR A 44 8.67 31.29 -4.60
CA THR A 44 9.06 31.66 -5.96
C THR A 44 10.36 32.45 -5.93
N HIS A 45 11.31 32.06 -6.78
CA HIS A 45 12.54 32.82 -6.94
C HIS A 45 12.22 34.10 -7.72
N SER A 46 12.34 35.27 -7.07
CA SER A 46 11.97 36.58 -7.64
C SER A 46 12.65 36.90 -8.97
N ALA A 47 13.83 36.33 -9.22
CA ALA A 47 14.60 36.51 -10.46
C ALA A 47 14.19 35.58 -11.63
N THR A 48 13.58 34.42 -11.38
CA THR A 48 13.31 33.41 -12.44
C THR A 48 11.85 32.96 -12.49
N GLY A 49 11.01 33.41 -11.56
CA GLY A 49 9.58 33.07 -11.50
C GLY A 49 9.29 31.59 -11.19
N LYS A 50 10.32 30.75 -11.04
CA LYS A 50 10.18 29.32 -10.75
C LYS A 50 10.17 29.09 -9.23
N PRO A 51 9.29 28.21 -8.71
CA PRO A 51 9.32 27.82 -7.30
C PRO A 51 10.66 27.17 -6.96
N ARG A 52 11.21 27.48 -5.77
CA ARG A 52 12.46 26.85 -5.31
C ARG A 52 12.26 25.34 -5.18
N GLY A 53 12.99 24.58 -5.98
CA GLY A 53 13.06 23.12 -5.90
C GLY A 53 13.89 22.68 -4.69
N MET A 54 13.50 21.56 -4.09
CA MET A 54 14.29 20.91 -3.04
C MET A 54 15.38 20.07 -3.72
N ARG A 55 16.64 20.42 -3.47
CA ARG A 55 17.78 19.65 -4.00
C ARG A 55 17.76 18.21 -3.46
N ALA A 56 18.30 17.29 -4.25
CA ALA A 56 18.36 15.87 -3.87
C ALA A 56 19.02 15.66 -2.50
N ASP A 57 20.14 16.33 -2.23
CA ASP A 57 20.85 16.22 -0.95
C ASP A 57 19.99 16.65 0.24
N THR A 58 19.20 17.71 0.07
CA THR A 58 18.25 18.18 1.09
C THR A 58 17.15 17.15 1.31
N ALA A 59 16.60 16.58 0.24
CA ALA A 59 15.59 15.52 0.34
C ALA A 59 16.13 14.30 1.11
N ARG A 60 17.35 13.84 0.81
CA ARG A 60 17.96 12.69 1.50
C ARG A 60 18.26 12.99 2.96
N PHE A 61 18.73 14.20 3.26
CA PHE A 61 18.91 14.65 4.64
C PHE A 61 17.58 14.60 5.42
N VAL A 62 16.49 15.12 4.85
CA VAL A 62 15.17 15.09 5.48
C VAL A 62 14.69 13.66 5.73
N GLU A 63 14.85 12.76 4.74
CA GLU A 63 14.47 11.35 4.88
C GLU A 63 15.18 10.69 6.07
N ILE A 64 16.49 10.89 6.20
CA ILE A 64 17.30 10.34 7.29
C ILE A 64 16.83 10.88 8.65
N GLN A 65 16.67 12.20 8.78
CA GLN A 65 16.25 12.82 10.05
C GLN A 65 14.82 12.43 10.46
N CYS A 66 13.94 12.21 9.49
CA CYS A 66 12.58 11.74 9.71
C CYS A 66 12.48 10.21 9.89
N GLY A 67 13.58 9.46 9.76
CA GLY A 67 13.59 8.00 9.84
C GLY A 67 12.81 7.31 8.71
N LYS A 68 12.72 7.96 7.54
CA LYS A 68 12.04 7.44 6.34
C LYS A 68 13.05 6.72 5.44
N PRO A 69 12.61 5.74 4.63
CA PRO A 69 13.50 5.09 3.68
C PRO A 69 14.01 6.07 2.63
N LEU A 70 15.22 5.84 2.11
CA LEU A 70 15.80 6.64 1.04
C LEU A 70 14.88 6.65 -0.19
N GLY A 71 14.57 7.82 -0.69
CA GLY A 71 13.70 8.03 -1.86
C GLY A 71 12.21 8.11 -1.50
N TRP A 72 11.85 8.08 -0.21
CA TRP A 72 10.47 8.25 0.22
C TRP A 72 9.86 9.58 -0.23
N LEU A 73 10.63 10.68 -0.24
CA LEU A 73 10.15 11.99 -0.69
C LEU A 73 9.95 12.05 -2.21
N ASP A 74 10.56 11.14 -2.97
CA ASP A 74 10.51 11.11 -4.44
C ASP A 74 9.32 10.30 -4.99
N ILE A 75 8.60 9.60 -4.11
CA ILE A 75 7.45 8.74 -4.46
C ILE A 75 6.15 9.52 -4.24
N ASP A 76 5.26 9.57 -5.23
CA ASP A 76 3.95 10.21 -5.07
C ASP A 76 3.05 9.40 -4.12
N HIS A 77 2.86 9.89 -2.89
CA HIS A 77 1.96 9.29 -1.90
C HIS A 77 0.54 9.89 -1.94
N SER A 78 0.19 10.74 -2.92
CA SER A 78 -1.15 11.36 -3.02
C SER A 78 -2.23 10.36 -3.42
N SER A 79 -1.87 9.33 -4.20
CA SER A 79 -2.74 8.21 -4.58
C SER A 79 -2.92 7.18 -3.47
N LYS A 80 -2.28 7.32 -2.31
CA LYS A 80 -2.59 6.50 -1.13
C LYS A 80 -3.90 6.92 -0.43
N LYS A 81 -4.60 7.93 -0.97
CA LYS A 81 -6.05 8.15 -0.78
C LYS A 81 -6.88 7.62 -1.96
N SER A 82 -6.37 6.68 -2.75
CA SER A 82 -7.26 5.65 -3.26
C SER A 82 -7.78 4.96 -2.02
N SER A 83 -8.98 5.37 -1.63
CA SER A 83 -10.00 4.49 -1.13
C SER A 83 -9.78 3.11 -1.77
N VAL A 84 -8.97 2.28 -1.11
CA VAL A 84 -9.49 0.99 -0.73
C VAL A 84 -10.61 1.34 0.24
N SER A 85 -11.74 1.80 -0.32
CA SER A 85 -12.97 1.09 -0.09
C SER A 85 -12.61 -0.37 -0.32
N ALA A 86 -12.02 -0.96 0.72
CA ALA A 86 -12.29 -2.32 1.07
C ALA A 86 -13.79 -2.27 1.13
N ASP A 87 -14.41 -2.63 0.01
CA ASP A 87 -15.67 -3.30 0.03
C ASP A 87 -15.61 -4.15 1.28
N ASN A 88 -16.52 -3.90 2.22
CA ASN A 88 -16.59 -4.61 3.48
C ASN A 88 -16.46 -6.15 3.24
N THR A 89 -16.76 -6.60 2.03
CA THR A 89 -16.32 -7.85 1.39
C THR A 89 -14.94 -8.39 1.81
N SER A 90 -13.85 -7.62 1.85
CA SER A 90 -12.52 -8.18 2.21
C SER A 90 -12.35 -8.41 3.71
N ALA A 91 -12.85 -7.49 4.55
CA ALA A 91 -12.87 -7.66 6.00
C ALA A 91 -13.85 -8.77 6.43
N VAL A 92 -15.02 -8.82 5.81
CA VAL A 92 -16.04 -9.87 5.99
C VAL A 92 -15.52 -11.21 5.49
N ALA A 93 -14.83 -11.27 4.34
CA ALA A 93 -14.25 -12.51 3.84
C ALA A 93 -13.15 -13.04 4.76
N TRP A 94 -12.28 -12.15 5.28
CA TRP A 94 -11.25 -12.56 6.23
C TRP A 94 -11.85 -13.04 7.56
N ALA A 95 -12.84 -12.32 8.10
CA ALA A 95 -13.54 -12.73 9.33
C ALA A 95 -14.29 -14.06 9.14
N ALA A 96 -14.96 -14.26 8.01
CA ALA A 96 -15.63 -15.51 7.67
C ALA A 96 -14.64 -16.67 7.51
N TYR A 97 -13.48 -16.43 6.90
CA TYR A 97 -12.41 -17.41 6.82
C TYR A 97 -11.91 -17.81 8.23
N GLN A 98 -11.68 -16.85 9.13
CA GLN A 98 -11.24 -17.13 10.50
C GLN A 98 -12.27 -17.94 11.31
N GLN A 99 -13.57 -17.68 11.10
CA GLN A 99 -14.66 -18.41 11.75
C GLN A 99 -14.98 -19.76 11.08
N ALA A 100 -14.42 -20.03 9.90
CA ALA A 100 -14.67 -21.27 9.18
C ALA A 100 -14.00 -22.47 9.87
N THR A 101 -14.57 -23.66 9.62
CA THR A 101 -14.00 -24.91 10.13
C THR A 101 -12.57 -25.11 9.64
N ALA A 102 -11.77 -25.87 10.39
CA ALA A 102 -10.39 -26.16 10.01
C ALA A 102 -10.28 -26.81 8.62
N ALA A 103 -11.24 -27.67 8.26
CA ALA A 103 -11.31 -28.29 6.95
C ALA A 103 -11.58 -27.27 5.82
N THR A 104 -12.49 -26.33 6.04
CA THR A 104 -12.79 -25.27 5.06
C THR A 104 -11.58 -24.35 4.85
N ARG A 105 -10.90 -23.98 5.94
CA ARG A 105 -9.67 -23.16 5.85
C ARG A 105 -8.58 -23.88 5.08
N ALA A 106 -8.33 -25.15 5.40
CA ALA A 106 -7.34 -25.97 4.69
C ALA A 106 -7.67 -26.12 3.20
N ALA A 107 -8.95 -26.25 2.83
CA ALA A 107 -9.38 -26.29 1.43
C ALA A 107 -9.13 -24.97 0.70
N VAL A 108 -9.44 -23.83 1.35
CA VAL A 108 -9.14 -22.50 0.79
C VAL A 108 -7.63 -22.32 0.63
N ASP A 109 -6.84 -22.66 1.63
CA ASP A 109 -5.37 -22.55 1.57
C ASP A 109 -4.80 -23.39 0.43
N LEU A 110 -5.27 -24.63 0.27
CA LEU A 110 -4.90 -25.51 -0.82
C LEU A 110 -5.19 -24.89 -2.20
N LEU A 111 -6.35 -24.24 -2.35
CA LEU A 111 -6.74 -23.56 -3.61
C LEU A 111 -5.88 -22.33 -3.90
N LEU A 112 -5.35 -21.67 -2.86
CA LEU A 112 -4.48 -20.50 -2.99
C LEU A 112 -3.01 -20.86 -3.29
N LEU A 113 -2.61 -22.14 -3.15
CA LEU A 113 -1.24 -22.57 -3.44
C LEU A 113 -0.91 -22.51 -4.94
N PRO A 114 0.37 -22.26 -5.30
CA PRO A 114 0.86 -22.43 -6.66
C PRO A 114 0.58 -23.83 -7.21
N THR A 115 0.27 -23.92 -8.51
CA THR A 115 -0.20 -25.15 -9.16
C THR A 115 0.72 -26.36 -8.92
N GLN A 116 2.04 -26.17 -8.95
CA GLN A 116 3.00 -27.25 -8.69
C GLN A 116 2.95 -27.77 -7.25
N GLN A 117 2.84 -26.88 -6.27
CA GLN A 117 2.76 -27.26 -4.85
C GLN A 117 1.43 -27.94 -4.54
N ARG A 118 0.34 -27.42 -5.12
CA ARG A 118 -0.99 -28.02 -5.04
C ARG A 118 -1.02 -29.43 -5.63
N ALA A 119 -0.45 -29.61 -6.83
CA ALA A 119 -0.35 -30.91 -7.48
C ALA A 119 0.48 -31.92 -6.67
N ALA A 120 1.60 -31.48 -6.07
CA ALA A 120 2.42 -32.33 -5.21
C ALA A 120 1.64 -32.83 -3.98
N LEU A 121 0.91 -31.93 -3.30
CA LEU A 121 0.09 -32.30 -2.14
C LEU A 121 -1.07 -33.24 -2.51
N LEU A 122 -1.74 -32.98 -3.64
CA LEU A 122 -2.80 -33.85 -4.13
C LEU A 122 -2.29 -35.23 -4.57
N SER A 123 -1.09 -35.29 -5.15
CA SER A 123 -0.45 -36.55 -5.53
C SER A 123 0.00 -37.39 -4.33
N ALA A 124 0.27 -36.74 -3.19
CA ALA A 124 0.58 -37.40 -1.93
C ALA A 124 -0.66 -37.82 -1.13
N ALA A 125 -1.85 -37.37 -1.53
CA ALA A 125 -3.10 -37.69 -0.87
C ALA A 125 -3.65 -39.05 -1.33
N PRO A 126 -4.37 -39.79 -0.45
CA PRO A 126 -5.08 -41.01 -0.85
C PRO A 126 -6.01 -40.74 -2.05
N PRO A 127 -6.12 -41.66 -3.02
CA PRO A 127 -6.89 -41.44 -4.26
C PRO A 127 -8.38 -41.12 -4.01
N ALA A 128 -8.93 -41.55 -2.88
CA ALA A 128 -10.29 -41.20 -2.45
C ALA A 128 -10.50 -39.70 -2.16
N LEU A 129 -9.44 -38.95 -1.86
CA LEU A 129 -9.48 -37.52 -1.54
C LEU A 129 -9.06 -36.63 -2.72
N ALA A 130 -8.34 -37.18 -3.70
CA ALA A 130 -7.87 -36.43 -4.87
C ALA A 130 -9.04 -35.86 -5.71
N GLY A 131 -10.13 -36.61 -5.87
CA GLY A 131 -11.32 -36.16 -6.60
C GLY A 131 -12.18 -35.12 -5.85
N GLY A 132 -11.95 -34.91 -4.55
CA GLY A 132 -12.75 -34.00 -3.74
C GLY A 132 -12.51 -32.52 -4.07
N VAL A 133 -11.29 -32.17 -4.46
CA VAL A 133 -10.91 -30.78 -4.78
C VAL A 133 -11.47 -30.35 -6.13
N ASP A 134 -11.44 -31.23 -7.12
CA ASP A 134 -12.07 -31.00 -8.42
C ASP A 134 -13.58 -30.80 -8.26
N LEU A 135 -14.21 -31.54 -7.33
CA LEU A 135 -15.63 -31.37 -7.02
C LEU A 135 -15.92 -29.98 -6.43
N ILE A 136 -15.10 -29.51 -5.49
CA ILE A 136 -15.24 -28.19 -4.87
C ILE A 136 -15.09 -27.08 -5.92
N GLU A 137 -14.12 -27.18 -6.83
CA GLU A 137 -13.95 -26.22 -7.92
C GLU A 137 -15.17 -26.21 -8.86
N GLN A 138 -15.72 -27.37 -9.22
CA GLN A 138 -16.93 -27.46 -10.06
C GLN A 138 -18.16 -26.82 -9.40
N TYR A 139 -18.40 -27.09 -8.12
CA TYR A 139 -19.51 -26.48 -7.37
C TYR A 139 -19.32 -24.97 -7.19
N ALA A 140 -18.10 -24.50 -6.95
CA ALA A 140 -17.80 -23.07 -6.87
C ALA A 140 -18.08 -22.35 -8.20
N GLN A 141 -17.71 -22.96 -9.33
CA GLN A 141 -18.02 -22.42 -10.67
C GLN A 141 -19.53 -22.37 -10.94
N LEU A 142 -20.29 -23.39 -10.52
CA LEU A 142 -21.75 -23.40 -10.62
C LEU A 142 -22.39 -22.26 -9.81
N ALA A 143 -21.94 -22.05 -8.57
CA ALA A 143 -22.44 -20.97 -7.70
C ALA A 143 -22.11 -19.57 -8.24
N LEU A 144 -20.95 -19.39 -8.87
CA LEU A 144 -20.60 -18.13 -9.53
C LEU A 144 -21.46 -17.85 -10.77
N ARG A 145 -21.83 -18.89 -11.52
CA ARG A 145 -22.70 -18.77 -12.70
C ARG A 145 -24.14 -18.41 -12.33
N SER A 146 -24.67 -18.95 -11.23
CA SER A 146 -26.03 -18.60 -10.76
C SER A 146 -26.11 -17.15 -10.29
N ARG A 147 -25.07 -16.63 -9.64
CA ARG A 147 -24.98 -15.22 -9.21
C ARG A 147 -24.95 -14.20 -10.35
N LYS A 148 -24.43 -14.56 -11.53
CA LYS A 148 -24.38 -13.67 -12.69
C LYS A 148 -25.70 -13.61 -13.49
N ARG A 149 -26.65 -14.49 -13.19
CA ARG A 149 -27.97 -14.57 -13.85
C ARG A 149 -29.10 -13.94 -13.05
N ALA A 150 -28.85 -13.60 -11.78
CA ALA A 150 -29.75 -12.84 -10.92
C ALA A 150 -29.39 -11.36 -11.01
#